data_AF-A0A0B0NPY3-F1
#
_entry.id   AF-A0A0B0NPY3-F1
#
_cell.length_a   1.000
_cell.length_b   1.000
_cell.length_c   1.000
_cell.angle_alpha   90.00
_cell.angle_beta   90.00
_cell.angle_gamma   90.00
#
_symmetry.space_group_name_H-M   'P 1'
#
loop_
_entity.id
_entity.type
_entity.pdbx_description
1 polymer ?
#
loop_
_entity_poly.entity_id
_entity_poly.type
_entity_poly.pdbx_seq_one_letter_code
_entity_poly.pdbx_strand_id
1 'polypeptide(L)'
;MIVSGYYDQQKNFKREILVSTESVEVMKNLLFFFNSNASQLPLKAVHQPGIGEEMKAFEIDKVTSRKTIERLLEQFGGPFNQHRP
;
A
#
# COMPACT_ATOMS: atom_id res chain seq x y z
N MET A 1 -0.36 -7.62 4.99
CA MET A 1 -1.21 -6.92 3.99
C MET A 1 -2.47 -7.74 3.76
N ILE A 2 -3.63 -7.10 3.76
CA ILE A 2 -4.90 -7.69 3.32
C ILE A 2 -5.26 -7.09 1.96
N VAL A 3 -5.73 -7.91 1.03
CA VAL A 3 -6.24 -7.48 -0.28
C VAL A 3 -7.74 -7.76 -0.31
N SER A 4 -8.53 -6.74 -0.63
CA SER A 4 -9.99 -6.83 -0.74
C SER A 4 -10.44 -6.39 -2.14
N GLY A 5 -11.55 -6.95 -2.60
CA GLY A 5 -12.23 -6.54 -3.82
C GLY A 5 -13.72 -6.36 -3.55
N TYR A 6 -14.30 -5.26 -4.01
CA TYR A 6 -15.72 -4.97 -3.86
C TYR A 6 -16.26 -4.26 -5.10
N TYR A 7 -17.58 -4.24 -5.25
CA TYR A 7 -18.24 -3.42 -6.26
C TYR A 7 -18.71 -2.13 -5.63
N ASP A 8 -18.43 -0.99 -6.26
CA ASP A 8 -19.00 0.29 -5.85
C ASP A 8 -20.50 0.37 -6.19
N GLN A 9 -21.15 1.46 -5.78
CA GLN A 9 -22.57 1.71 -6.06
C GLN A 9 -22.90 1.75 -7.57
N GLN A 10 -21.90 1.96 -8.43
CA GLN A 10 -22.04 1.99 -9.89
C GLN A 10 -21.73 0.62 -10.53
N LYS A 11 -21.54 -0.44 -9.73
CA LYS A 11 -21.13 -1.78 -10.17
C LYS A 11 -19.74 -1.81 -10.81
N ASN A 12 -18.88 -0.84 -10.52
CA ASN A 12 -17.48 -0.95 -10.88
C ASN A 12 -16.75 -1.81 -9.85
N PHE A 13 -16.09 -2.85 -10.34
CA PHE A 13 -15.18 -3.62 -9.50
C PHE A 13 -13.97 -2.77 -9.09
N LYS A 14 -13.77 -2.63 -7.79
CA LYS A 14 -12.67 -1.94 -7.12
C LYS A 14 -11.83 -2.95 -6.34
N ARG A 15 -10.55 -2.66 -6.22
CA ARG A 15 -9.63 -3.41 -5.36
C ARG A 15 -8.95 -2.45 -4.41
N GLU A 16 -8.77 -2.89 -3.19
CA GLU A 16 -8.08 -2.16 -2.15
C GLU A 16 -7.08 -3.06 -1.43
N ILE A 17 -6.00 -2.46 -0.97
CA ILE A 17 -5.09 -3.08 -0.02
C ILE A 17 -5.15 -2.33 1.30
N LEU A 18 -5.20 -3.08 2.40
CA LEU A 18 -4.96 -2.55 3.74
C LEU A 18 -3.56 -2.97 4.16
N VAL A 19 -2.72 -1.97 4.45
CA VAL A 19 -1.38 -2.15 4.99
C VAL A 19 -1.39 -1.70 6.43
N SER A 20 -0.78 -2.50 7.29
CA SER A 20 -0.51 -2.20 8.69
C SER A 20 0.98 -2.34 8.91
N THR A 21 1.56 -1.40 9.64
CA THR A 21 2.98 -1.37 10.01
C THR A 21 3.12 -1.43 11.53
N GLU A 22 4.33 -1.75 12.01
CA GLU A 22 4.64 -1.83 13.44
C GLU A 22 4.64 -0.46 14.14
N SER A 23 4.82 0.62 13.38
CA SER A 23 4.79 1.99 13.89
C SER A 23 4.31 2.98 12.84
N VAL A 24 3.87 4.16 13.31
CA VAL A 24 3.49 5.30 12.46
C VAL A 24 4.67 5.80 11.63
N GLU A 25 5.89 5.72 12.16
CA GLU A 25 7.10 6.13 11.44
C GLU A 25 7.36 5.24 10.22
N VAL A 26 7.20 3.93 10.38
CA VAL A 26 7.31 2.98 9.26
C VAL A 26 6.20 3.24 8.23
N MET A 27 4.98 3.58 8.66
CA MET A 27 3.90 3.97 7.75
C MET A 27 4.26 5.21 6.95
N LYS A 28 4.83 6.26 7.58
CA LYS A 28 5.26 7.48 6.90
C LYS A 28 6.34 7.19 5.86
N ASN A 29 7.33 6.37 6.20
CA ASN A 29 8.39 5.96 5.27
C ASN A 29 7.84 5.15 4.10
N LEU A 30 6.88 4.26 4.35
CA LEU A 30 6.21 3.49 3.31
C LEU A 30 5.42 4.39 2.35
N LEU A 31 4.68 5.37 2.88
CA LEU A 31 3.97 6.36 2.09
C LEU A 31 4.92 7.18 1.22
N PHE A 32 6.05 7.61 1.76
CA PHE A 32 7.09 8.31 1.01
C PHE A 32 7.62 7.43 -0.13
N PHE A 33 7.97 6.17 0.15
CA PHE A 33 8.42 5.21 -0.86
C PHE A 33 7.39 5.02 -1.98
N PHE A 34 6.11 4.85 -1.66
CA PHE A 34 5.06 4.73 -2.67
C PHE A 34 4.92 5.99 -3.52
N ASN A 35 4.99 7.18 -2.92
CA ASN A 35 4.96 8.44 -3.67
C ASN A 35 6.16 8.58 -4.62
N SER A 36 7.35 8.18 -4.19
CA SER A 36 8.55 8.15 -5.05
C SER A 36 8.43 7.14 -6.21
N ASN A 37 7.62 6.08 -6.04
CA ASN A 37 7.37 5.04 -7.03
C ASN A 37 5.99 5.17 -7.69
N ALA A 38 5.34 6.35 -7.63
CA ALA A 38 3.98 6.54 -8.13
C ALA A 38 3.82 6.23 -9.63
N SER A 39 4.92 6.30 -10.40
CA SER A 39 4.96 5.87 -11.81
C SER A 39 4.86 4.37 -12.01
N GLN A 40 5.29 3.56 -11.04
CA GLN A 40 5.26 2.09 -11.07
C GLN A 40 4.00 1.52 -10.43
N LEU A 41 3.45 2.22 -9.43
CA LEU A 41 2.25 1.82 -8.73
C LEU A 41 1.42 3.05 -8.35
N PRO A 42 0.42 3.43 -9.16
CA PRO A 42 -0.50 4.51 -8.82
C PRO A 42 -1.43 4.04 -7.70
N LEU A 43 -0.93 4.10 -6.46
CA LEU A 43 -1.72 3.84 -5.26
C LEU A 43 -2.49 5.10 -4.89
N LYS A 44 -3.81 5.00 -4.85
CA LYS A 44 -4.64 6.10 -4.36
C LYS A 44 -4.98 5.83 -2.90
N ALA A 45 -4.42 6.64 -1.99
CA ALA A 45 -4.76 6.53 -0.58
C ALA A 45 -6.26 6.76 -0.36
N VAL A 46 -6.90 5.83 0.33
CA VAL A 46 -8.32 5.90 0.70
C VAL A 46 -8.41 6.35 2.14
N HIS A 47 -9.23 7.36 2.40
CA HIS A 47 -9.55 7.75 3.76
C HIS A 47 -10.55 6.76 4.35
N GLN A 48 -10.09 5.85 5.21
CA GLN A 48 -10.95 4.97 5.99
C GLN A 48 -11.05 5.54 7.42
N PRO A 49 -12.23 6.02 7.85
CA PRO A 49 -12.41 6.44 9.23
C PRO A 49 -12.34 5.23 10.17
N GLY A 50 -11.67 5.38 11.31
CA GLY A 50 -11.63 4.35 12.36
C GLY A 50 -10.48 3.34 12.27
N ILE A 51 -9.53 3.51 11.35
CA ILE A 51 -8.25 2.77 11.36
C ILE A 51 -7.15 3.63 12.01
N GLY A 52 -6.22 3.00 12.73
CA GLY A 52 -5.11 3.69 13.39
C GLY A 52 -4.11 4.31 12.40
N GLU A 53 -3.27 5.23 12.86
CA GLU A 53 -2.26 5.91 12.01
C GLU A 53 -1.19 4.95 11.47
N GLU A 54 -1.01 3.80 12.11
CA GLU A 54 -0.20 2.67 11.67
C GLU A 54 -0.84 1.84 10.54
N MET A 55 -2.06 2.21 10.11
CA MET A 55 -2.78 1.54 9.05
C MET A 55 -3.17 2.49 7.92
N LYS A 56 -3.09 2.00 6.68
CA LYS A 56 -3.54 2.75 5.51
C LYS A 56 -4.15 1.85 4.46
N ALA A 57 -5.29 2.29 3.94
CA ALA A 57 -5.94 1.69 2.80
C ALA A 57 -5.54 2.39 1.50
N PHE A 58 -5.33 1.62 0.46
CA PHE A 58 -5.03 2.13 -0.88
C PHE A 58 -5.90 1.43 -1.91
N GLU A 59 -6.54 2.20 -2.79
CA GLU A 59 -7.17 1.69 -3.99
C GLU A 59 -6.08 1.32 -5.00
N ILE A 60 -6.23 0.14 -5.61
CA ILE A 60 -5.34 -0.37 -6.65
C ILE A 60 -6.13 -0.59 -7.94
N ASP A 61 -5.49 -0.31 -9.07
CA ASP A 61 -6.10 -0.58 -10.37
C ASP A 61 -6.25 -2.09 -10.62
N LYS A 62 -7.20 -2.46 -11.50
CA LYS A 62 -7.52 -3.85 -11.88
C LYS A 62 -6.33 -4.59 -12.47
N VAL A 63 -5.41 -3.87 -13.12
CA VAL A 63 -4.21 -4.42 -13.79
C VAL A 63 -3.11 -4.76 -12.78
N THR A 64 -3.09 -4.07 -11.63
CA THR A 64 -2.08 -4.32 -10.60
C THR A 64 -2.29 -5.71 -9.98
N SER A 65 -1.32 -6.59 -10.21
CA SER A 65 -1.32 -7.93 -9.62
C SER A 65 -0.86 -7.89 -8.16
N ARG A 66 -1.31 -8.86 -7.37
CA ARG A 66 -0.81 -9.07 -6.00
C ARG A 66 0.71 -9.19 -5.95
N LYS A 67 1.30 -9.93 -6.91
CA LYS A 67 2.74 -10.16 -7.02
C LYS A 67 3.52 -8.87 -7.23
N THR A 68 2.96 -7.90 -7.96
CA THR A 68 3.57 -6.57 -8.15
C THR A 68 3.65 -5.81 -6.82
N ILE A 69 2.58 -5.89 -6.01
CA ILE A 69 2.51 -5.22 -4.71
C ILE A 69 3.47 -5.89 -3.72
N GLU A 70 3.48 -7.21 -3.66
CA GLU A 70 4.41 -7.99 -2.82
C GLU A 70 5.87 -7.64 -3.16
N ARG A 71 6.23 -7.60 -4.44
CA ARG A 71 7.59 -7.22 -4.87
C ARG A 71 7.97 -5.78 -4.50
N LEU A 72 7.02 -4.85 -4.46
CA LEU A 72 7.27 -3.47 -4.02
C LEU A 72 7.46 -3.38 -2.50
N LEU A 73 6.66 -4.13 -1.74
CA LEU A 73 6.83 -4.25 -0.29
C LEU A 73 8.14 -4.93 0.08
N GLU A 74 8.56 -5.95 -0.67
CA GLU A 74 9.88 -6.59 -0.55
C GLU A 74 11.02 -5.62 -0.84
N GLN A 75 10.86 -4.70 -1.81
CA GLN A 75 11.88 -3.66 -2.05
C GLN A 75 11.97 -2.66 -0.91
N PHE A 76 10.85 -2.31 -0.29
CA PHE A 76 10.82 -1.46 0.90
C PHE A 76 11.47 -2.16 2.11
N GLY A 77 11.21 -3.46 2.31
CA GLY A 77 11.79 -4.26 3.39
C GLY A 77 13.16 -4.89 3.09
N GLY A 78 13.66 -4.75 1.87
CA GLY A 78 14.86 -5.43 1.36
C GLY A 78 16.16 -4.91 1.96
N PRO A 79 17.31 -5.51 1.59
CA PRO A 79 18.60 -5.36 2.29
C PRO A 79 19.20 -3.95 2.32
N PHE A 80 18.58 -2.95 1.67
CA PHE A 80 18.94 -1.54 1.83
C PHE A 80 18.78 -1.02 3.27
N ASN A 81 18.00 -1.71 4.12
CA ASN A 81 17.90 -1.40 5.55
C ASN A 81 18.84 -2.23 6.45
N GLN A 82 19.76 -3.02 5.90
CA GLN A 82 20.74 -3.80 6.68
C GLN A 82 22.14 -3.19 6.76
N HIS A 83 22.36 -1.98 6.23
CA HIS A 83 23.58 -1.21 6.50
C HIS A 83 23.25 0.01 7.36
N ARG A 84 23.12 -0.21 8.66
CA ARG A 84 23.43 0.82 9.65
C ARG A 84 24.82 0.45 10.20
N PRO A 85 25.83 1.34 10.13
CA PRO A 85 27.15 1.09 10.72
C PRO A 85 27.08 0.90 12.24
#